data_AF-A0A8J4A123-F1
#
_entry.id   AF-A0A8J4A123-F1
#
_cell.length_a   1.000
_cell.length_b   1.000
_cell.length_c   1.000
_cell.angle_alpha   90.00
_cell.angle_beta   90.00
_cell.angle_gamma   90.00
#
_symmetry.space_group_name_H-M   'P 1'
#
loop_
_entity.id
_entity.type
_entity.pdbx_description
1 polymer ?
#
loop_
_entity_poly.entity_id
_entity_poly.type
_entity_poly.pdbx_seq_one_letter_code
_entity_poly.pdbx_strand_id
1 'polypeptide(L)'
;MAYLFLSDEDGTYDLDGGENALLVQPHGRVPPFVNGDIRGTGPSLSRRGTDWFAREPVELHLDLSAPNDAEATAFERHVAYRDAALQGASTEDGELPDVSCRSYVGGQPLFWQPWTPPQIDDSWRFFFQLDGAEGWGEDAFALNFGGGTGYAFLSQDQREGRFFWDCV
;
A
#
# COMPACT_ATOMS: atom_id res chain seq x y z
N MET A 1 -11.48 7.16 -10.35
CA MET A 1 -10.99 7.68 -9.06
C MET A 1 -11.10 6.56 -8.04
N ALA A 2 -10.16 6.47 -7.10
CA ALA A 2 -10.22 5.49 -6.04
C ALA A 2 -10.07 6.20 -4.70
N TYR A 3 -10.75 5.69 -3.67
CA TYR A 3 -10.67 6.17 -2.30
C TYR A 3 -10.20 5.04 -1.43
N LEU A 4 -9.11 5.26 -0.70
CA LEU A 4 -8.58 4.32 0.27
C LEU A 4 -9.00 4.76 1.66
N PHE A 5 -9.68 3.86 2.37
CA PHE A 5 -10.03 3.99 3.78
C PHE A 5 -9.16 3.00 4.54
N LEU A 6 -8.47 3.49 5.56
CA LEU A 6 -7.59 2.68 6.39
C LEU A 6 -8.02 2.82 7.84
N SER A 7 -8.05 1.71 8.54
CA SER A 7 -8.18 1.72 9.98
C SER A 7 -6.85 2.12 10.61
N ASP A 8 -6.96 2.78 11.75
CA ASP A 8 -5.85 3.20 12.61
C ASP A 8 -5.70 2.22 13.81
N GLU A 9 -6.41 1.08 13.76
CA GLU A 9 -6.29 -0.01 14.72
C GLU A 9 -5.29 -1.07 14.22
N ASP A 10 -4.68 -1.81 15.15
CA ASP A 10 -3.77 -2.92 14.83
C ASP A 10 -4.51 -4.11 14.19
N GLY A 11 -3.81 -4.91 13.37
CA GLY A 11 -4.31 -6.21 12.88
C GLY A 11 -5.01 -6.22 11.52
N THR A 12 -4.78 -5.20 10.69
CA THR A 12 -5.53 -4.97 9.44
C THR A 12 -4.93 -5.67 8.21
N TYR A 13 -4.37 -6.86 8.41
CA TYR A 13 -3.62 -7.62 7.40
C TYR A 13 -4.50 -8.49 6.49
N ASP A 14 -5.76 -8.73 6.86
CA ASP A 14 -6.70 -9.49 6.03
C ASP A 14 -7.30 -8.58 4.94
N LEU A 15 -7.20 -9.03 3.69
CA LEU A 15 -7.76 -8.36 2.51
C LEU A 15 -9.25 -8.09 2.62
N ASP A 16 -9.98 -9.02 3.25
CA ASP A 16 -11.45 -8.99 3.35
C ASP A 16 -11.91 -8.77 4.81
N GLY A 17 -10.99 -8.45 5.74
CA GLY A 17 -11.28 -8.25 7.16
C GLY A 17 -12.17 -7.03 7.45
N GLY A 18 -12.21 -6.09 6.50
CA GLY A 18 -13.09 -4.91 6.54
C GLY A 18 -12.50 -3.71 7.27
N GLU A 19 -11.28 -3.82 7.82
CA GLU A 19 -10.58 -2.71 8.46
C GLU A 19 -10.00 -1.72 7.43
N ASN A 20 -9.67 -2.23 6.23
CA ASN A 20 -9.22 -1.42 5.11
C ASN A 20 -10.19 -1.58 3.92
N ALA A 21 -10.44 -0.51 3.19
CA ALA A 21 -11.34 -0.54 2.03
C ALA A 21 -10.83 0.35 0.90
N LEU A 22 -10.76 -0.20 -0.31
CA LEU A 22 -10.47 0.55 -1.53
C LEU A 22 -11.73 0.64 -2.40
N LEU A 23 -12.32 1.83 -2.47
CA LEU A 23 -13.56 2.07 -3.22
C LEU A 23 -13.26 2.74 -4.55
N VAL A 24 -13.73 2.12 -5.64
CA VAL A 24 -13.58 2.67 -7.00
C VAL A 24 -14.82 3.46 -7.39
N GLN A 25 -14.64 4.66 -7.94
CA GLN A 25 -15.71 5.55 -8.39
C GLN A 25 -15.43 6.13 -9.79
N PRO A 26 -16.49 6.45 -10.57
CA PRO A 26 -17.91 6.41 -10.19
C PRO A 26 -18.62 5.06 -10.42
N HIS A 27 -18.00 4.11 -11.12
CA HIS A 27 -18.65 2.87 -11.57
C HIS A 27 -18.20 1.61 -10.81
N GLY A 28 -17.49 1.77 -9.70
CA GLY A 28 -17.08 0.63 -8.89
C GLY A 28 -18.26 -0.06 -8.19
N ARG A 29 -17.98 -1.27 -7.72
CA ARG A 29 -18.79 -2.04 -6.79
C ARG A 29 -18.22 -1.81 -5.40
N VAL A 30 -19.10 -1.63 -4.44
CA VAL A 30 -18.71 -1.71 -3.02
C VAL A 30 -18.45 -3.19 -2.72
N PRO A 31 -17.26 -3.57 -2.21
CA PRO A 31 -16.99 -4.94 -1.83
C PRO A 31 -17.97 -5.42 -0.74
N PRO A 32 -18.39 -6.69 -0.75
CA PRO A 32 -19.44 -7.18 0.15
C PRO A 32 -19.07 -7.18 1.63
N PHE A 33 -17.76 -7.16 1.95
CA PHE A 33 -17.27 -7.03 3.33
C PHE A 33 -17.33 -5.60 3.85
N VAL A 34 -17.47 -4.60 2.97
CA VAL A 34 -17.53 -3.19 3.36
C VAL A 34 -18.94 -2.83 3.78
N ASN A 35 -19.08 -2.39 5.04
CA ASN A 35 -20.29 -1.77 5.56
C ASN A 35 -19.96 -0.34 6.01
N GLY A 36 -20.88 0.59 5.79
CA GLY A 36 -20.67 2.00 6.12
C GLY A 36 -21.79 2.58 6.97
N ASP A 37 -21.42 3.46 7.89
CA ASP A 37 -22.33 4.31 8.64
C ASP A 37 -22.33 5.72 8.07
N ILE A 38 -23.51 6.35 8.02
CA ILE A 38 -23.61 7.77 7.64
C ILE A 38 -23.08 8.60 8.81
N ARG A 39 -21.95 9.27 8.60
CA ARG A 39 -21.37 10.23 9.56
C ARG A 39 -21.08 11.57 8.87
N GLY A 40 -21.35 12.67 9.56
CA GLY A 40 -21.03 14.01 9.07
C GLY A 40 -19.54 14.35 9.13
N THR A 41 -18.79 13.62 9.96
CA THR A 41 -17.34 13.77 10.15
C THR A 41 -16.72 12.41 10.47
N GLY A 42 -15.45 12.23 10.17
CA GLY A 42 -14.68 11.04 10.53
C GLY A 42 -13.19 11.36 10.59
N PRO A 43 -12.35 10.38 10.97
CA PRO A 43 -10.91 10.50 10.86
C PRO A 43 -10.52 10.83 9.42
N SER A 44 -9.56 11.73 9.27
CA SER A 44 -8.93 12.07 8.00
C SER A 44 -7.44 11.78 8.10
N LEU A 45 -6.77 11.79 6.93
CA LEU A 45 -5.32 11.77 6.91
C LEU A 45 -4.77 12.90 7.81
N SER A 46 -3.75 12.58 8.58
CA SER A 46 -3.17 13.50 9.55
C SER A 46 -1.66 13.30 9.62
N ARG A 47 -0.94 14.29 10.17
CA ARG A 47 0.43 14.15 10.63
C ARG A 47 0.49 14.29 12.15
N ARG A 48 1.60 13.90 12.76
CA ARG A 48 1.80 14.12 14.21
C ARG A 48 1.99 15.62 14.48
N GLY A 49 1.34 16.10 15.53
CA GLY A 49 1.47 17.46 16.01
C GLY A 49 2.65 17.63 16.96
N THR A 50 2.55 18.60 17.87
CA THR A 50 3.61 18.95 18.82
C THR A 50 3.90 17.89 19.89
N ASP A 51 3.01 16.91 20.05
CA ASP A 51 3.17 15.78 20.96
C ASP A 51 2.67 14.47 20.31
N TRP A 52 2.85 13.36 21.02
CA TRP A 52 2.54 12.01 20.53
C TRP A 52 1.07 11.79 20.19
N PHE A 53 0.15 12.50 20.84
CA PHE A 53 -1.30 12.32 20.69
C PHE A 53 -1.93 13.36 19.77
N ALA A 54 -1.24 14.48 19.54
CA ALA A 54 -1.71 15.53 18.65
C ALA A 54 -1.76 15.03 17.20
N ARG A 55 -2.91 15.18 16.56
CA ARG A 55 -3.13 14.90 15.14
C ARG A 55 -3.52 16.17 14.42
N GLU A 56 -2.74 16.53 13.41
CA GLU A 56 -3.03 17.67 12.54
C GLU A 56 -3.56 17.15 11.20
N PRO A 57 -4.82 17.42 10.83
CA PRO A 57 -5.35 17.03 9.54
C PRO A 57 -4.52 17.59 8.39
N VAL A 58 -4.29 16.78 7.35
CA VAL A 58 -3.56 17.18 6.16
C VAL A 58 -4.29 16.75 4.90
N GLU A 59 -4.10 17.52 3.83
CA GLU A 59 -4.44 17.15 2.46
C GLU A 59 -3.15 17.09 1.65
N LEU A 60 -3.01 16.06 0.82
CA LEU A 60 -1.80 15.85 0.04
C LEU A 60 -2.11 15.83 -1.45
N HIS A 61 -1.27 16.54 -2.18
CA HIS A 61 -1.16 16.45 -3.61
C HIS A 61 0.19 15.81 -3.93
N LEU A 62 0.18 14.71 -4.68
CA LEU A 62 1.39 13.99 -5.07
C LEU A 62 1.67 14.27 -6.55
N ASP A 63 2.83 14.88 -6.81
CA ASP A 63 3.35 15.02 -8.17
C ASP A 63 4.10 13.73 -8.55
N LEU A 64 3.49 12.95 -9.43
CA LEU A 64 4.09 11.70 -9.90
C LEU A 64 5.17 11.97 -10.95
N SER A 65 6.35 11.40 -10.74
CA SER A 65 7.43 11.38 -11.73
C SER A 65 7.69 9.96 -12.21
N ALA A 66 8.06 9.82 -13.49
CA ALA A 66 8.58 8.55 -13.99
C ALA A 66 9.94 8.25 -13.34
N PRO A 67 10.25 6.97 -13.05
CA PRO A 67 11.56 6.59 -12.54
C PRO A 67 12.65 6.88 -13.57
N ASN A 68 13.84 7.23 -13.10
CA ASN A 68 15.02 7.29 -13.94
C ASN A 68 15.59 5.87 -14.22
N ASP A 69 16.57 5.76 -15.12
CA ASP A 69 17.14 4.47 -15.53
C ASP A 69 17.73 3.65 -14.38
N ALA A 70 18.34 4.32 -13.39
CA ALA A 70 18.91 3.66 -12.22
C ALA A 70 17.82 3.11 -11.29
N GLU A 71 16.76 3.90 -11.07
CA GLU A 71 15.58 3.48 -10.28
C GLU A 71 14.85 2.32 -10.95
N ALA A 72 14.65 2.39 -12.26
CA ALA A 72 14.04 1.30 -13.03
C ALA A 72 14.89 0.02 -12.95
N THR A 73 16.22 0.13 -13.07
CA THR A 73 17.12 -1.03 -12.96
C THR A 73 17.11 -1.64 -11.56
N ALA A 74 17.07 -0.81 -10.51
CA ALA A 74 16.95 -1.29 -9.14
C ALA A 74 15.62 -2.02 -8.93
N PHE A 75 14.52 -1.43 -9.39
CA PHE A 75 13.19 -2.01 -9.33
C PHE A 75 13.12 -3.40 -9.99
N GLU A 76 13.64 -3.56 -11.20
CA GLU A 76 13.66 -4.84 -11.91
C GLU A 76 14.45 -5.93 -11.17
N ARG A 77 15.52 -5.55 -10.44
CA ARG A 77 16.25 -6.50 -9.58
C ARG A 77 15.43 -6.95 -8.39
N HIS A 78 14.67 -6.05 -7.77
CA HIS A 78 13.75 -6.40 -6.68
C HIS A 78 12.61 -7.30 -7.17
N VAL A 79 12.07 -7.03 -8.35
CA VAL A 79 11.08 -7.90 -9.00
C VAL A 79 11.63 -9.30 -9.22
N ALA A 80 12.84 -9.42 -9.80
CA ALA A 80 13.47 -10.72 -10.03
C ALA A 80 13.75 -11.48 -8.74
N TYR A 81 14.18 -10.78 -7.69
CA TYR A 81 14.37 -11.34 -6.35
C TYR A 81 13.06 -11.89 -5.76
N ARG A 82 11.99 -11.08 -5.80
CA ARG A 82 10.65 -11.48 -5.34
C ARG A 82 10.17 -12.72 -6.08
N ASP A 83 10.29 -12.75 -7.40
CA ASP A 83 9.83 -13.88 -8.22
C ASP A 83 10.60 -15.16 -7.93
N ALA A 84 11.91 -15.05 -7.71
CA ALA A 84 12.73 -16.17 -7.28
C ALA A 84 12.28 -16.70 -5.90
N ALA A 85 12.03 -15.82 -4.94
CA ALA A 85 11.54 -16.19 -3.60
C ALA A 85 10.16 -16.89 -3.66
N LEU A 86 9.23 -16.38 -4.47
CA LEU A 86 7.92 -16.99 -4.69
C LEU A 86 8.00 -18.38 -5.33
N GLN A 87 9.03 -18.63 -6.13
CA GLN A 87 9.32 -19.94 -6.72
C GLN A 87 10.10 -20.88 -5.79
N GLY A 88 10.40 -20.44 -4.56
CA GLY A 88 11.17 -21.22 -3.59
C GLY A 88 12.66 -21.35 -3.92
N ALA A 89 13.18 -20.50 -4.81
CA ALA A 89 14.59 -20.47 -5.11
C ALA A 89 15.36 -19.77 -3.97
N SER A 90 16.52 -20.33 -3.61
CA SER A 90 17.48 -19.61 -2.76
C SER A 90 17.99 -18.41 -3.55
N THR A 91 17.56 -17.22 -3.20
CA THR A 91 18.18 -15.99 -3.70
C THR A 91 19.55 -15.88 -3.06
N GLU A 92 20.61 -15.71 -3.86
CA GLU A 92 21.93 -15.41 -3.32
C GLU A 92 21.84 -14.17 -2.40
N ASP A 93 22.55 -14.17 -1.26
CA ASP A 93 22.64 -13.09 -0.27
C ASP A 93 23.38 -11.84 -0.81
N GLY A 94 23.13 -11.47 -2.07
CA GLY A 94 23.57 -10.21 -2.63
C GLY A 94 22.71 -9.09 -2.07
N GLU A 95 23.35 -8.05 -1.53
CA GLU A 95 22.67 -6.82 -1.12
C GLU A 95 21.92 -6.24 -2.33
N LEU A 96 20.59 -6.19 -2.24
CA LEU A 96 19.77 -5.59 -3.28
C LEU A 96 20.05 -4.08 -3.31
N PRO A 97 20.06 -3.46 -4.50
CA PRO A 97 20.20 -2.01 -4.57
C PRO A 97 19.04 -1.36 -3.81
N ASP A 98 19.32 -0.24 -3.14
CA ASP A 98 18.27 0.50 -2.47
C ASP A 98 17.25 1.04 -3.49
N VAL A 99 15.98 1.03 -3.11
CA VAL A 99 14.89 1.61 -3.90
C VAL A 99 14.52 2.92 -3.22
N SER A 100 14.91 4.03 -3.85
CA SER A 100 14.70 5.39 -3.33
C SER A 100 13.25 5.72 -2.99
N CYS A 101 12.29 5.04 -3.63
CA CYS A 101 10.86 5.23 -3.37
C CYS A 101 10.09 3.91 -3.51
N ARG A 102 9.48 3.46 -2.41
CA ARG A 102 8.60 2.28 -2.37
C ARG A 102 7.11 2.62 -2.55
N SER A 103 6.78 3.90 -2.74
CA SER A 103 5.42 4.36 -3.03
C SER A 103 5.27 4.64 -4.54
N TYR A 104 4.45 3.88 -5.25
CA TYR A 104 4.30 4.03 -6.71
C TYR A 104 2.95 3.50 -7.22
N VAL A 105 2.59 3.91 -8.44
CA VAL A 105 1.37 3.48 -9.13
C VAL A 105 1.74 2.65 -10.36
N GLY A 106 1.10 1.49 -10.54
CA GLY A 106 1.34 0.58 -11.65
C GLY A 106 2.62 -0.25 -11.51
N GLY A 107 2.92 -1.09 -12.49
CA GLY A 107 4.03 -2.03 -12.40
C GLY A 107 3.65 -3.29 -11.63
N GLN A 108 4.47 -3.68 -10.66
CA GLN A 108 4.30 -4.91 -9.87
C GLN A 108 4.56 -4.65 -8.38
N PRO A 109 3.95 -5.40 -7.44
CA PRO A 109 4.16 -5.17 -6.01
C PRO A 109 5.55 -5.65 -5.57
N LEU A 110 6.19 -4.92 -4.67
CA LEU A 110 7.42 -5.36 -3.99
C LEU A 110 7.07 -5.71 -2.55
N PHE A 111 6.77 -6.99 -2.30
CA PHE A 111 6.41 -7.49 -0.97
C PHE A 111 7.59 -7.37 0.00
N TRP A 112 7.31 -6.95 1.23
CA TRP A 112 8.35 -6.89 2.24
C TRP A 112 8.77 -8.30 2.65
N GLN A 113 7.79 -9.20 2.73
CA GLN A 113 8.00 -10.62 2.96
C GLN A 113 7.60 -11.40 1.69
N PRO A 114 8.48 -11.52 0.68
CA PRO A 114 8.13 -12.15 -0.59
C PRO A 114 7.78 -13.64 -0.47
N TRP A 115 8.10 -14.29 0.64
CA TRP A 115 7.69 -15.68 0.96
C TRP A 115 6.27 -15.79 1.55
N THR A 116 5.62 -14.68 1.89
CA THR A 116 4.24 -14.61 2.39
C THR A 116 3.41 -13.60 1.59
N PRO A 117 3.24 -13.81 0.27
CA PRO A 117 2.41 -12.92 -0.53
C PRO A 117 0.94 -12.97 -0.07
N PRO A 118 0.15 -11.91 -0.31
CA PRO A 118 -1.28 -11.95 -0.09
C PRO A 118 -1.93 -13.07 -0.91
N GLN A 119 -2.98 -13.69 -0.37
CA GLN A 119 -3.76 -14.72 -1.06
C GLN A 119 -4.67 -14.08 -2.13
N ILE A 120 -4.06 -13.59 -3.20
CA ILE A 120 -4.73 -12.96 -4.32
C ILE A 120 -4.41 -13.72 -5.61
N ASP A 121 -5.43 -14.04 -6.41
CA ASP A 121 -5.25 -14.79 -7.66
C ASP A 121 -5.13 -13.87 -8.88
N ASP A 122 -4.93 -14.47 -10.05
CA ASP A 122 -4.74 -13.77 -11.33
C ASP A 122 -5.96 -12.95 -11.80
N SER A 123 -7.11 -13.03 -11.12
CA SER A 123 -8.26 -12.17 -11.40
C SER A 123 -8.07 -10.74 -10.87
N TRP A 124 -7.01 -10.49 -10.10
CA TRP A 124 -6.64 -9.20 -9.56
C TRP A 124 -5.40 -8.62 -10.21
N ARG A 125 -5.35 -7.31 -10.28
CA ARG A 125 -4.26 -6.53 -10.86
C ARG A 125 -3.71 -5.59 -9.82
N PHE A 126 -2.41 -5.58 -9.66
CA PHE A 126 -1.74 -4.57 -8.84
C PHE A 126 -2.07 -3.16 -9.36
N PHE A 127 -2.32 -2.24 -8.43
CA PHE A 127 -2.69 -0.86 -8.74
C PHE A 127 -1.68 0.14 -8.20
N PHE A 128 -1.40 0.13 -6.90
CA PHE A 128 -0.37 0.98 -6.30
C PHE A 128 0.17 0.37 -5.01
N GLN A 129 1.30 0.90 -4.57
CA GLN A 129 1.94 0.59 -3.31
C GLN A 129 2.21 1.89 -2.54
N LEU A 130 2.09 1.85 -1.21
CA LEU A 130 2.38 2.95 -0.30
C LEU A 130 3.30 2.47 0.80
N ASP A 131 4.37 3.19 1.05
CA ASP A 131 5.21 2.94 2.21
C ASP A 131 4.60 3.54 3.48
N GLY A 132 4.88 2.92 4.62
CA GLY A 132 4.51 3.47 5.91
C GLY A 132 5.22 4.82 6.15
N ALA A 133 4.58 5.70 6.91
CA ALA A 133 5.13 6.98 7.32
C ALA A 133 4.77 7.27 8.77
N GLU A 134 5.70 7.81 9.54
CA GLU A 134 5.48 8.11 10.96
C GLU A 134 4.75 9.45 11.15
N GLY A 135 4.74 10.29 10.11
CA GLY A 135 4.16 11.63 10.14
C GLY A 135 4.90 12.58 11.06
N TRP A 136 6.20 12.36 11.24
CA TRP A 136 7.12 13.20 11.99
C TRP A 136 8.30 13.66 11.13
N GLY A 137 8.85 14.82 11.43
CA GLY A 137 9.97 15.38 10.66
C GLY A 137 9.57 15.76 9.24
N GLU A 138 10.15 15.07 8.25
CA GLU A 138 9.90 15.32 6.82
C GLU A 138 8.70 14.54 6.28
N ASP A 139 8.11 13.63 7.07
CA ASP A 139 6.95 12.85 6.65
C ASP A 139 5.70 13.75 6.53
N ALA A 140 5.11 13.74 5.34
CA ALA A 140 3.93 14.52 5.01
C ALA A 140 2.65 14.08 5.74
N PHE A 141 2.60 12.83 6.21
CA PHE A 141 1.46 12.22 6.88
C PHE A 141 1.89 11.04 7.77
N ALA A 142 1.07 10.69 8.73
CA ALA A 142 1.19 9.49 9.54
C ALA A 142 0.33 8.39 8.93
N LEU A 143 0.97 7.29 8.53
CA LEU A 143 0.35 6.07 8.06
C LEU A 143 1.16 4.88 8.56
N ASN A 144 0.66 4.24 9.61
CA ASN A 144 1.40 3.19 10.28
C ASN A 144 1.06 1.81 9.70
N PHE A 145 2.02 1.21 9.01
CA PHE A 145 1.99 -0.20 8.60
C PHE A 145 3.01 -1.04 9.40
N GLY A 146 3.26 -0.70 10.66
CA GLY A 146 4.28 -1.37 11.48
C GLY A 146 5.70 -1.26 10.92
N GLY A 147 6.02 -0.17 10.21
CA GLY A 147 7.26 -0.02 9.45
C GLY A 147 7.30 -0.78 8.12
N GLY A 148 6.14 -1.23 7.65
CA GLY A 148 5.98 -1.96 6.41
C GLY A 148 5.29 -1.18 5.30
N THR A 149 4.66 -1.92 4.39
CA THR A 149 4.19 -1.39 3.12
C THR A 149 2.76 -1.87 2.81
N GLY A 150 1.94 -1.00 2.25
CA GLY A 150 0.59 -1.30 1.80
C GLY A 150 0.46 -1.44 0.28
N TYR A 151 -0.42 -2.32 -0.17
CA TYR A 151 -0.59 -2.77 -1.54
C TYR A 151 -2.07 -2.73 -1.93
N ALA A 152 -2.37 -2.01 -3.00
CA ALA A 152 -3.70 -1.94 -3.58
C ALA A 152 -3.81 -2.81 -4.83
N PHE A 153 -4.92 -3.52 -4.94
CA PHE A 153 -5.26 -4.35 -6.08
C PHE A 153 -6.66 -4.01 -6.60
N LEU A 154 -6.85 -4.15 -7.90
CA LEU A 154 -8.12 -3.97 -8.58
C LEU A 154 -8.56 -5.28 -9.21
N SER A 155 -9.86 -5.56 -9.20
CA SER A 155 -10.43 -6.66 -9.99
C SER A 155 -10.13 -6.47 -11.48
N GLN A 156 -10.17 -7.54 -12.26
CA GLN A 156 -9.91 -7.49 -13.71
C GLN A 156 -10.78 -6.48 -14.46
N ASP A 157 -12.03 -6.31 -14.02
CA ASP A 157 -12.97 -5.32 -14.56
C ASP A 157 -12.81 -3.91 -13.96
N GLN A 158 -11.86 -3.74 -13.03
CA GLN A 158 -11.51 -2.49 -12.35
C GLN A 158 -12.66 -1.88 -11.55
N ARG A 159 -13.61 -2.71 -11.12
CA ARG A 159 -14.77 -2.24 -10.37
C ARG A 159 -14.65 -2.49 -8.88
N GLU A 160 -13.79 -3.38 -8.44
CA GLU A 160 -13.61 -3.71 -7.03
C GLU A 160 -12.15 -3.48 -6.64
N GLY A 161 -11.93 -2.94 -5.44
CA GLY A 161 -10.60 -2.69 -4.90
C GLY A 161 -10.37 -3.52 -3.64
N ARG A 162 -9.13 -3.99 -3.48
CA ARG A 162 -8.64 -4.68 -2.29
C ARG A 162 -7.36 -4.00 -1.80
N PHE A 163 -7.14 -4.02 -0.50
CA PHE A 163 -5.96 -3.44 0.11
C PHE A 163 -5.38 -4.39 1.15
N PHE A 164 -4.08 -4.65 1.02
CA PHE A 164 -3.26 -5.49 1.90
C PHE A 164 -2.11 -4.66 2.45
N TRP A 165 -1.55 -4.99 3.59
CA TRP A 165 -0.23 -4.52 3.97
C TRP A 165 0.53 -5.62 4.71
N ASP A 166 1.86 -5.59 4.62
CA ASP A 166 2.75 -6.45 5.37
C ASP A 166 3.83 -5.63 6.10
N CYS A 167 4.39 -6.22 7.15
CA CYS A 167 5.53 -5.68 7.90
C CYS A 167 6.42 -6.83 8.40
N VAL A 168 7.51 -6.48 9.09
CA VAL A 168 8.43 -7.45 9.70
C VAL A 168 7.98 -7.82 11.12
#